data_AF-A0A8J2TJU4-F1
#
_entry.id   AF-A0A8J2TJU4-F1
#
_cell.length_a   1.000
_cell.length_b   1.000
_cell.length_c   1.000
_cell.angle_alpha   90.00
_cell.angle_beta   90.00
_cell.angle_gamma   90.00
#
_symmetry.space_group_name_H-M   'P 1'
#
loop_
_entity.id
_entity.type
_entity.pdbx_description
1 polymer ?
#
loop_
_entity_poly.entity_id
_entity_poly.type
_entity_poly.pdbx_seq_one_letter_code
_entity_poly.pdbx_strand_id
1 'polypeptide(L)'
;MKWFALLLILPLLYLVTQYWTIVLGMLITSLSILLLGKAIYRFGFIGRKLTAIRQGKVLQLLAQNQYSIPLEVIEQQQEVKKTLFKIPINYKKSSWLIKSVKPQLTKEGISFKIFANELNQVKIVQKQSKNSTFELMNKIAIPTQEVISKIEPQITEFNEQISKLEELRSLAASSEVYHQQAEVYGKAIAQITDLVNNAEELKKECLKFVRENLIGAELAKYNPDHLPEITQKIEFEAKYQAIKEKYDLLREEVKAYFELRKASQI
;
A
#
# COMPACT_ATOMS: atom_id res chain seq x y z
N MET A 1 -26.28 78.64 -7.76
CA MET A 1 -25.57 77.64 -6.93
C MET A 1 -25.82 76.17 -7.34
N LYS A 2 -27.00 75.75 -7.80
CA LYS A 2 -27.29 74.33 -8.13
C LYS A 2 -26.50 73.76 -9.34
N TRP A 3 -26.13 74.61 -10.31
CA TRP A 3 -25.37 74.19 -11.50
C TRP A 3 -23.90 73.84 -11.21
N PHE A 4 -23.29 74.47 -10.20
CA PHE A 4 -21.92 74.17 -9.78
C PHE A 4 -21.78 72.79 -9.14
N ALA A 5 -22.79 72.35 -8.39
CA ALA A 5 -22.81 70.99 -7.83
C ALA A 5 -22.89 69.93 -8.95
N LEU A 6 -23.70 70.18 -9.99
CA LEU A 6 -23.84 69.29 -11.14
C LEU A 6 -22.54 69.18 -11.95
N LEU A 7 -21.82 70.29 -12.12
CA LEU A 7 -20.50 70.35 -12.77
C LEU A 7 -19.39 69.66 -11.96
N LEU A 8 -19.53 69.53 -10.64
CA LEU A 8 -18.60 68.77 -9.79
C LEU A 8 -18.95 67.28 -9.72
N ILE A 9 -20.23 66.91 -9.79
CA ILE A 9 -20.70 65.52 -9.71
C ILE A 9 -20.36 64.76 -10.99
N LEU A 10 -20.54 65.35 -12.17
CA LEU A 10 -20.24 64.71 -13.48
C LEU A 10 -18.80 64.18 -13.62
N PRO A 11 -17.73 64.96 -13.35
CA PRO A 11 -16.36 64.46 -13.41
C PRO A 11 -16.07 63.44 -12.31
N LEU A 12 -16.71 63.55 -11.15
CA LEU A 12 -16.55 62.60 -10.05
C LEU A 12 -17.21 61.25 -10.35
N LEU A 13 -18.38 61.27 -11.01
CA LEU A 13 -19.06 60.08 -11.51
C LEU A 13 -18.26 59.43 -12.63
N TYR A 14 -17.69 60.23 -13.54
CA TYR A 14 -16.76 59.77 -14.58
C TYR A 14 -15.53 59.09 -13.97
N LEU A 15 -14.91 59.72 -12.95
CA LEU A 15 -13.82 59.14 -12.16
C LEU A 15 -14.23 57.80 -11.52
N VAL A 16 -15.38 57.73 -10.85
CA VAL A 16 -15.87 56.48 -10.26
C VAL A 16 -16.07 55.40 -11.33
N THR A 17 -16.66 55.72 -12.48
CA THR A 17 -16.83 54.75 -13.57
C THR A 17 -15.51 54.30 -14.18
N GLN A 18 -14.54 55.19 -14.32
CA GLN A 18 -13.23 54.89 -14.91
C GLN A 18 -12.35 54.06 -13.95
N TYR A 19 -12.44 54.30 -12.64
CA TYR A 19 -11.67 53.52 -11.66
C TYR A 19 -12.37 52.20 -11.30
N TRP A 20 -13.70 52.12 -11.40
CA TRP A 20 -14.44 50.87 -11.19
C TRP A 20 -14.05 49.79 -12.20
N THR A 21 -13.84 50.14 -13.47
CA THR A 21 -13.38 49.18 -14.48
C THR A 21 -11.96 48.68 -14.20
N ILE A 22 -11.07 49.54 -13.68
CA ILE A 22 -9.72 49.16 -13.26
C ILE A 22 -9.78 48.20 -12.06
N VAL A 23 -10.59 48.52 -11.04
CA VAL A 23 -10.77 47.66 -9.85
C VAL A 23 -11.38 46.31 -10.23
N LEU A 24 -12.40 46.30 -11.11
CA LEU A 24 -13.00 45.07 -11.62
C LEU A 24 -11.99 44.26 -12.43
N GLY A 25 -11.16 44.91 -13.25
CA GLY A 25 -10.07 44.28 -13.99
C GLY A 25 -9.03 43.63 -13.07
N MET A 26 -8.63 44.30 -11.98
CA MET A 26 -7.73 43.71 -10.97
C MET A 26 -8.36 42.51 -10.24
N LEU A 27 -9.66 42.55 -9.94
CA LEU A 27 -10.36 41.43 -9.31
C LEU A 27 -10.48 40.22 -10.25
N ILE A 28 -10.82 40.44 -11.52
CA ILE A 28 -10.91 39.37 -12.52
C ILE A 28 -9.53 38.76 -12.79
N THR A 29 -8.49 39.57 -12.93
CA THR A 29 -7.12 39.07 -13.17
C THR A 29 -6.59 38.31 -11.96
N SER A 30 -6.77 38.82 -10.74
CA SER A 30 -6.36 38.10 -9.52
C SER A 30 -7.11 36.77 -9.33
N LEU A 31 -8.42 36.73 -9.60
CA LEU A 31 -9.19 35.50 -9.62
C LEU A 31 -8.70 34.52 -10.68
N SER A 32 -8.40 35.02 -11.89
CA SER A 32 -7.87 34.21 -12.99
C SER A 32 -6.51 33.60 -12.65
N ILE A 33 -5.60 34.37 -12.05
CA ILE A 33 -4.29 33.89 -11.59
C ILE A 33 -4.46 32.80 -10.51
N LEU A 34 -5.40 32.99 -9.58
CA LEU A 34 -5.67 32.02 -8.52
C LEU A 34 -6.23 30.71 -9.09
N LEU A 35 -7.16 30.79 -10.05
CA LEU A 35 -7.71 29.63 -10.74
C LEU A 35 -6.64 28.92 -11.57
N LEU A 36 -5.81 29.66 -12.31
CA LEU A 36 -4.71 29.12 -13.09
C LEU A 36 -3.70 28.40 -12.19
N GLY A 37 -3.33 29.00 -11.06
CA GLY A 37 -2.43 28.40 -10.07
C GLY A 37 -2.98 27.10 -9.50
N LYS A 38 -4.29 27.05 -9.18
CA LYS A 38 -4.96 25.80 -8.75
C LYS A 38 -4.94 24.73 -9.85
N ALA A 39 -5.21 25.12 -11.10
CA ALA A 39 -5.19 24.20 -12.23
C ALA A 39 -3.79 23.62 -12.47
N ILE A 40 -2.75 24.46 -12.47
CA ILE A 40 -1.34 24.05 -12.62
C ILE A 40 -0.94 23.10 -11.48
N TYR A 41 -1.33 23.39 -10.24
CA TYR A 41 -1.01 22.52 -9.11
C TYR A 41 -1.69 21.14 -9.22
N ARG A 42 -2.99 21.11 -9.56
CA ARG A 42 -3.77 19.87 -9.65
C ARG A 42 -3.36 19.02 -10.86
N PHE A 43 -3.27 19.61 -12.04
CA PHE A 43 -2.94 18.86 -13.27
C PHE A 43 -1.43 18.64 -13.42
N GLY A 44 -0.63 19.62 -13.05
CA GLY A 44 0.83 19.53 -13.16
C GLY A 44 1.43 18.67 -12.07
N PHE A 45 1.40 19.13 -10.82
CA PHE A 45 2.17 18.49 -9.76
C PHE A 45 1.53 17.18 -9.26
N ILE A 46 0.24 17.22 -8.92
CA ILE A 46 -0.49 16.03 -8.46
C ILE A 46 -0.62 15.03 -9.62
N GLY A 47 -1.02 15.48 -10.81
CA GLY A 47 -1.12 14.63 -11.99
C GLY A 47 0.18 13.88 -12.30
N ARG A 48 1.33 14.58 -12.38
CA ARG A 48 2.63 13.93 -12.61
C ARG A 48 2.98 12.93 -11.52
N LYS A 49 2.74 13.26 -10.24
CA LYS A 49 3.02 12.34 -9.12
C LYS A 49 2.16 11.08 -9.21
N LEU A 50 0.88 11.21 -9.54
CA LEU A 50 -0.02 10.08 -9.72
C LEU A 50 0.38 9.20 -10.89
N THR A 51 0.72 9.79 -12.04
CA THR A 51 1.22 9.04 -13.20
C THR A 51 2.49 8.28 -12.85
N ALA A 52 3.42 8.91 -12.14
CA ALA A 52 4.66 8.28 -11.72
C ALA A 52 4.44 7.19 -10.65
N ILE A 53 3.38 7.25 -9.83
CA ILE A 53 3.00 6.15 -8.92
C ILE A 53 2.44 4.97 -9.72
N ARG A 54 1.55 5.24 -10.69
CA ARG A 54 0.95 4.21 -11.56
C ARG A 54 1.98 3.48 -12.41
N GLN A 55 3.00 4.20 -12.88
CA GLN A 55 4.11 3.65 -13.67
C GLN A 55 5.28 3.16 -12.80
N GLY A 56 5.26 3.48 -11.50
CA GLY A 56 6.34 3.17 -10.58
C GLY A 56 6.34 1.70 -10.16
N LYS A 57 7.53 1.15 -9.91
CA LYS A 57 7.70 -0.21 -9.39
C LYS A 57 7.71 -0.29 -7.87
N VAL A 58 8.27 0.73 -7.21
CA VAL A 58 8.45 0.75 -5.76
C VAL A 58 8.10 2.12 -5.18
N LEU A 59 7.36 2.08 -4.09
CA LEU A 59 6.99 3.20 -3.24
C LEU A 59 7.71 3.10 -1.91
N GLN A 60 8.04 4.24 -1.32
CA GLN A 60 8.44 4.35 0.08
C GLN A 60 7.30 4.96 0.88
N LEU A 61 6.86 4.23 1.91
CA LEU A 61 5.88 4.67 2.88
C LEU A 61 6.61 5.47 3.96
N LEU A 62 6.37 6.79 4.00
CA LEU A 62 7.14 7.70 4.84
C LEU A 62 6.92 7.44 6.34
N ALA A 63 5.67 7.18 6.74
CA ALA A 63 5.33 6.97 8.15
C ALA A 63 5.98 5.72 8.76
N GLN A 64 6.22 4.69 7.94
CA GLN A 64 6.72 3.39 8.41
C GLN A 64 8.18 3.14 8.00
N ASN A 65 8.74 4.01 7.16
CA ASN A 65 10.02 3.84 6.50
C ASN A 65 10.18 2.47 5.81
N GLN A 66 9.13 2.01 5.13
CA GLN A 66 9.10 0.73 4.43
C GLN A 66 8.88 0.91 2.93
N TYR A 67 9.41 -0.02 2.15
CA TYR A 67 9.14 -0.11 0.72
C TYR A 67 7.94 -1.01 0.45
N SER A 68 7.13 -0.62 -0.53
CA SER A 68 5.96 -1.36 -1.01
C SER A 68 5.81 -1.23 -2.52
N ILE A 69 5.02 -2.10 -3.11
CA ILE A 69 4.74 -2.15 -4.55
C ILE A 69 3.35 -1.53 -4.77
N PRO A 70 3.19 -0.52 -5.65
CA PRO A 70 1.89 0.09 -5.90
C PRO A 70 0.94 -0.92 -6.56
N LEU A 71 -0.33 -0.90 -6.15
CA LEU A 71 -1.40 -1.67 -6.78
C LEU A 71 -2.38 -0.74 -7.48
N GLU A 72 -3.01 0.16 -6.72
CA GLU A 72 -4.09 1.01 -7.22
C GLU A 72 -4.01 2.42 -6.64
N VAL A 73 -4.55 3.39 -7.38
CA VAL A 73 -4.73 4.76 -6.90
C VAL A 73 -6.21 5.12 -7.02
N ILE A 74 -6.84 5.36 -5.87
CA ILE A 74 -8.27 5.63 -5.73
C ILE A 74 -8.47 7.11 -5.40
N GLU A 75 -9.31 7.80 -6.17
CA GLU A 75 -9.78 9.13 -5.80
C GLU A 75 -10.90 8.99 -4.76
N GLN A 76 -10.71 9.59 -3.59
CA GLN A 76 -11.72 9.70 -2.56
C GLN A 76 -12.26 11.12 -2.56
N GLN A 77 -13.59 11.26 -2.63
CA GLN A 77 -14.26 12.53 -2.41
C GLN A 77 -14.84 12.52 -1.00
N GLN A 78 -14.25 13.33 -0.12
CA GLN A 78 -14.76 13.52 1.24
C GLN A 78 -15.46 14.87 1.34
N GLU A 79 -16.66 14.89 1.90
CA GLU A 79 -17.32 16.13 2.29
C GLU A 79 -16.67 16.66 3.57
N VAL A 80 -16.05 17.83 3.47
CA VAL A 80 -15.42 18.48 4.60
C VAL A 80 -16.28 19.66 5.02
N LYS A 81 -16.79 19.60 6.24
CA LYS A 81 -17.45 20.73 6.90
C LYS A 81 -16.37 21.57 7.58
N LYS A 82 -16.15 22.80 7.12
CA LYS A 82 -15.32 23.77 7.83
C LYS A 82 -16.14 25.01 8.17
N THR A 83 -15.88 25.57 9.33
CA THR A 83 -16.39 26.88 9.72
C THR A 83 -15.33 27.94 9.43
N LEU A 84 -15.62 28.83 8.49
CA LEU A 84 -14.79 30.00 8.18
C LEU A 84 -15.60 31.23 8.58
N PHE A 85 -15.06 32.05 9.48
CA PHE A 85 -15.75 33.26 9.99
C PHE A 85 -17.19 33.00 10.47
N LYS A 86 -17.40 31.91 11.24
CA LYS A 86 -18.71 31.46 11.76
C LYS A 86 -19.74 31.04 10.70
N ILE A 87 -19.37 30.94 9.42
CA ILE A 87 -20.22 30.41 8.35
C ILE A 87 -19.82 28.95 8.09
N PRO A 88 -20.76 27.98 8.13
CA PRO A 88 -20.48 26.60 7.74
C PRO A 88 -20.34 26.53 6.23
N ILE A 89 -19.14 26.18 5.76
CA ILE A 89 -18.85 25.93 4.35
C ILE A 89 -18.69 24.42 4.21
N ASN A 90 -19.56 23.80 3.42
CA ASN A 90 -19.38 22.42 2.96
C ASN A 90 -18.64 22.46 1.62
N TYR A 91 -17.50 21.79 1.54
CA TYR A 91 -16.80 21.63 0.28
C TYR A 91 -16.28 20.21 0.12
N LYS A 92 -16.28 19.72 -1.12
CA LYS A 92 -15.75 18.41 -1.48
C LYS A 92 -14.23 18.50 -1.57
N LYS A 93 -13.53 17.80 -0.67
CA LYS A 93 -12.08 17.63 -0.72
C LYS A 93 -11.78 16.33 -1.46
N SER A 94 -11.09 16.43 -2.59
CA SER A 94 -10.50 15.25 -3.23
C SER A 94 -9.21 14.88 -2.50
N SER A 95 -9.17 13.66 -1.98
CA SER A 95 -7.95 13.00 -1.51
C SER A 95 -7.65 11.80 -2.41
N TRP A 96 -6.39 11.40 -2.48
CA TRP A 96 -5.95 10.24 -3.26
C TRP A 96 -5.41 9.21 -2.30
N LEU A 97 -6.01 8.03 -2.32
CA LEU A 97 -5.58 6.87 -1.54
C LEU A 97 -4.78 5.94 -2.46
N ILE A 98 -3.58 5.60 -2.03
CA ILE A 98 -2.67 4.69 -2.74
C ILE A 98 -2.71 3.35 -2.02
N LYS A 99 -3.24 2.33 -2.70
CA LYS A 99 -3.10 0.95 -2.27
C LYS A 99 -1.74 0.44 -2.73
N SER A 100 -1.02 -0.18 -1.81
CA SER A 100 0.26 -0.83 -2.09
C SER A 100 0.38 -2.12 -1.30
N VAL A 101 1.28 -3.00 -1.74
CA VAL A 101 1.47 -4.31 -1.14
C VAL A 101 2.93 -4.53 -0.80
N LYS A 102 3.18 -5.27 0.28
CA LYS A 102 4.49 -5.83 0.59
C LYS A 102 4.37 -7.35 0.72
N PRO A 103 5.04 -8.11 -0.14
CA PRO A 103 5.10 -9.55 0.03
C PRO A 103 6.01 -9.89 1.22
N GLN A 104 5.59 -10.87 2.02
CA GLN A 104 6.31 -11.36 3.19
C GLN A 104 6.39 -12.88 3.12
N LEU A 105 7.55 -13.43 3.46
CA LEU A 105 7.73 -14.87 3.54
C LEU A 105 7.05 -15.41 4.81
N THR A 106 6.26 -16.47 4.66
CA THR A 106 5.67 -17.23 5.76
C THR A 106 6.13 -18.69 5.69
N LYS A 107 5.83 -19.50 6.71
CA LYS A 107 6.16 -20.94 6.71
C LYS A 107 5.47 -21.68 5.55
N GLU A 108 4.26 -21.27 5.21
CA GLU A 108 3.41 -21.91 4.20
C GLU A 108 3.67 -21.34 2.79
N GLY A 109 4.15 -20.11 2.66
CA GLY A 109 4.42 -19.50 1.36
C GLY A 109 4.70 -18.01 1.41
N ILE A 110 3.94 -17.24 0.64
CA ILE A 110 4.01 -15.77 0.59
C ILE A 110 2.70 -15.22 1.13
N SER A 111 2.77 -14.29 2.08
CA SER A 111 1.63 -13.46 2.48
C SER A 111 1.79 -12.04 1.93
N PHE A 112 0.67 -11.41 1.60
CA PHE A 112 0.65 -10.06 1.07
C PHE A 112 0.10 -9.09 2.12
N LYS A 113 0.96 -8.23 2.65
CA LYS A 113 0.53 -7.16 3.54
C LYS A 113 0.11 -5.95 2.71
N ILE A 114 -1.19 -5.63 2.74
CA ILE A 114 -1.78 -4.51 2.01
C ILE A 114 -1.70 -3.24 2.87
N PHE A 115 -1.36 -2.13 2.24
CA PHE A 115 -1.32 -0.80 2.84
C PHE A 115 -2.16 0.16 2.02
N ALA A 116 -2.86 1.06 2.71
CA ALA A 116 -3.67 2.12 2.10
C ALA A 116 -3.25 3.46 2.71
N ASN A 117 -2.51 4.26 1.94
CA ASN A 117 -1.91 5.49 2.43
C ASN A 117 -2.29 6.70 1.55
N GLU A 118 -2.38 7.87 2.17
CA GLU A 118 -2.64 9.11 1.41
C GLU A 118 -1.45 9.49 0.51
N LEU A 119 -1.71 10.20 -0.59
CA LEU A 119 -0.68 10.64 -1.55
C LEU A 119 0.50 11.39 -0.94
N ASN A 120 0.28 12.16 0.13
CA ASN A 120 1.33 12.89 0.85
C ASN A 120 2.26 11.97 1.68
N GLN A 121 1.79 10.80 2.09
CA GLN A 121 2.53 9.83 2.91
C GLN A 121 3.39 8.88 2.07
N VAL A 122 3.32 9.00 0.75
CA VAL A 122 4.01 8.12 -0.20
C VAL A 122 5.00 8.90 -1.04
N LYS A 123 6.21 8.35 -1.17
CA LYS A 123 7.27 8.84 -2.04
C LYS A 123 7.64 7.79 -3.09
N ILE A 124 7.77 8.21 -4.33
CA ILE A 124 8.22 7.34 -5.42
C ILE A 124 9.74 7.28 -5.37
N VAL A 125 10.29 6.07 -5.42
CA VAL A 125 11.73 5.87 -5.40
C VAL A 125 12.17 5.51 -6.82
N GLN A 126 12.57 6.54 -7.57
CA GLN A 126 12.93 6.40 -9.00
C GLN A 126 14.41 6.05 -9.21
N LYS A 127 15.28 6.37 -8.26
CA LYS A 127 16.73 6.18 -8.38
C LYS A 127 17.15 4.91 -7.66
N GLN A 128 18.07 4.15 -8.26
CA GLN A 128 18.72 3.00 -7.64
C GLN A 128 19.29 3.43 -6.28
N SER A 129 18.57 3.10 -5.21
CA SER A 129 19.07 3.29 -3.86
C SER A 129 19.97 2.10 -3.54
N LYS A 130 21.09 2.32 -2.85
CA LYS A 130 21.96 1.24 -2.33
C LYS A 130 21.28 0.37 -1.25
N ASN A 131 19.97 0.53 -1.03
CA ASN A 131 19.21 -0.23 -0.07
C ASN A 131 18.82 -1.58 -0.68
N SER A 132 19.35 -2.67 -0.11
CA SER A 132 19.03 -4.04 -0.53
C SER A 132 17.54 -4.36 -0.53
N THR A 133 16.77 -3.74 0.38
CA THR A 133 15.31 -3.90 0.45
C THR A 133 14.62 -3.27 -0.76
N PHE A 134 15.11 -2.11 -1.21
CA PHE A 134 14.58 -1.46 -2.42
C PHE A 134 14.88 -2.31 -3.66
N GLU A 135 16.11 -2.82 -3.79
CA GLU A 135 16.50 -3.64 -4.93
C GLU A 135 15.65 -4.92 -5.01
N LEU A 136 15.44 -5.58 -3.86
CA LEU A 136 14.55 -6.73 -3.75
C LEU A 136 13.13 -6.38 -4.21
N MET A 137 12.52 -5.33 -3.63
CA MET A 137 11.17 -4.91 -4.00
C MET A 137 11.06 -4.56 -5.48
N ASN A 138 12.08 -3.92 -6.04
CA ASN A 138 12.11 -3.55 -7.46
C ASN A 138 12.20 -4.78 -8.38
N LYS A 139 12.94 -5.82 -7.97
CA LYS A 139 13.03 -7.10 -8.70
C LYS A 139 11.69 -7.84 -8.71
N ILE A 140 11.00 -7.89 -7.58
CA ILE A 140 9.75 -8.65 -7.45
C ILE A 140 8.48 -7.85 -7.77
N ALA A 141 8.59 -6.54 -8.04
CA ALA A 141 7.45 -5.64 -8.27
C ALA A 141 6.52 -6.12 -9.40
N ILE A 142 7.09 -6.38 -10.59
CA ILE A 142 6.33 -6.79 -11.78
C ILE A 142 5.57 -8.10 -11.53
N PRO A 143 6.21 -9.22 -11.15
CA PRO A 143 5.48 -10.47 -10.94
C PRO A 143 4.44 -10.36 -9.80
N THR A 144 4.70 -9.56 -8.77
CA THR A 144 3.73 -9.30 -7.70
C THR A 144 2.50 -8.54 -8.21
N GLN A 145 2.71 -7.49 -9.00
CA GLN A 145 1.63 -6.71 -9.62
C GLN A 145 0.82 -7.55 -10.60
N GLU A 146 1.49 -8.36 -11.41
CA GLU A 146 0.84 -9.23 -12.40
C GLU A 146 -0.13 -10.20 -11.72
N VAL A 147 0.30 -10.85 -10.63
CA VAL A 147 -0.53 -11.78 -9.86
C VAL A 147 -1.76 -11.08 -9.28
N ILE A 148 -1.55 -10.01 -8.51
CA ILE A 148 -2.62 -9.39 -7.71
C ILE A 148 -3.58 -8.56 -8.57
N SER A 149 -3.05 -7.81 -9.54
CA SER A 149 -3.85 -6.82 -10.29
C SER A 149 -4.43 -7.37 -11.59
N LYS A 150 -3.97 -8.53 -12.08
CA LYS A 150 -4.44 -9.08 -13.36
C LYS A 150 -4.83 -10.54 -13.25
N ILE A 151 -3.92 -11.42 -12.84
CA ILE A 151 -4.16 -12.87 -12.90
C ILE A 151 -5.28 -13.29 -11.93
N GLU A 152 -5.24 -12.86 -10.67
CA GLU A 152 -6.30 -13.20 -9.70
C GLU A 152 -7.69 -12.67 -10.09
N PRO A 153 -7.84 -11.39 -10.51
CA PRO A 153 -9.10 -10.90 -11.05
C PRO A 153 -9.58 -11.70 -12.28
N GLN A 154 -8.69 -12.04 -13.22
CA GLN A 154 -9.06 -12.81 -14.42
C GLN A 154 -9.54 -14.21 -14.09
N ILE A 155 -8.88 -14.92 -13.16
CA ILE A 155 -9.33 -16.22 -12.68
C ILE A 155 -10.74 -16.11 -12.06
N THR A 156 -10.97 -15.08 -11.26
CA THR A 156 -12.28 -14.83 -10.64
C THR A 156 -13.36 -14.60 -11.70
N GLU A 157 -13.08 -13.75 -12.70
CA GLU A 157 -14.00 -13.47 -13.81
C GLU A 157 -14.30 -14.73 -14.63
N PHE A 158 -13.30 -15.54 -14.95
CA PHE A 158 -13.49 -16.79 -15.69
C PHE A 158 -14.33 -17.80 -14.90
N ASN A 159 -14.14 -17.91 -13.59
CA ASN A 159 -14.95 -18.79 -12.74
C ASN A 159 -16.41 -18.36 -12.67
N GLU A 160 -16.68 -17.04 -12.63
CA GLU A 160 -18.04 -16.50 -12.73
C GLU A 160 -18.67 -16.80 -14.10
N GLN A 161 -17.90 -16.67 -15.18
CA GLN A 161 -18.35 -17.01 -16.54
C GLN A 161 -18.66 -18.51 -16.68
N ILE A 162 -17.82 -19.39 -16.13
CA ILE A 162 -18.05 -20.84 -16.10
C ILE A 162 -19.36 -21.13 -15.38
N SER A 163 -19.56 -20.58 -14.18
CA SER A 163 -20.77 -20.80 -13.38
C SER A 163 -22.03 -20.39 -14.16
N LYS A 164 -21.99 -19.24 -14.84
CA LYS A 164 -23.10 -18.78 -15.68
C LYS A 164 -23.34 -19.67 -16.89
N LEU A 165 -22.28 -20.17 -17.52
CA LEU A 165 -22.40 -21.08 -18.66
C LEU A 165 -22.96 -22.45 -18.24
N GLU A 166 -22.64 -22.92 -17.04
CA GLU A 166 -23.21 -24.15 -16.48
C GLU A 166 -24.72 -24.01 -16.25
N GLU A 167 -25.17 -22.88 -15.70
CA GLU A 167 -26.59 -22.56 -15.57
C GLU A 167 -27.29 -22.57 -16.93
N LEU A 168 -26.75 -21.84 -17.92
CA LEU A 168 -27.31 -21.79 -19.27
C LEU A 168 -27.31 -23.15 -19.97
N ARG A 169 -26.26 -23.95 -19.77
CA ARG A 169 -26.18 -25.31 -20.29
C ARG A 169 -27.28 -26.19 -19.71
N SER A 170 -27.55 -26.10 -18.41
CA SER A 170 -28.61 -26.88 -17.75
C SER A 170 -30.00 -26.52 -18.30
N LEU A 171 -30.27 -25.22 -18.50
CA LEU A 171 -31.51 -24.72 -19.08
C LEU A 171 -31.67 -25.19 -20.52
N ALA A 172 -30.63 -25.03 -21.33
CA ALA A 172 -30.63 -25.46 -22.73
C ALA A 172 -30.82 -26.98 -22.85
N ALA A 173 -30.17 -27.77 -21.99
CA ALA A 173 -30.29 -29.22 -22.00
C ALA A 173 -31.72 -29.70 -21.68
N SER A 174 -32.43 -28.97 -20.83
CA SER A 174 -33.83 -29.25 -20.46
C SER A 174 -34.87 -28.87 -21.53
N SER A 175 -34.46 -28.12 -22.57
CA SER A 175 -35.34 -27.64 -23.63
C SER A 175 -35.15 -28.46 -24.90
N GLU A 176 -36.23 -29.00 -25.47
CA GLU A 176 -36.18 -29.69 -26.77
C GLU A 176 -35.76 -28.76 -27.92
N VAL A 177 -36.06 -27.46 -27.82
CA VAL A 177 -35.75 -26.46 -28.85
C VAL A 177 -34.27 -26.05 -28.81
N TYR A 178 -33.70 -25.92 -27.61
CA TYR A 178 -32.35 -25.39 -27.42
C TYR A 178 -31.32 -26.47 -27.02
N HIS A 179 -31.68 -27.75 -27.04
CA HIS A 179 -30.81 -28.84 -26.60
C HIS A 179 -29.43 -28.84 -27.27
N GLN A 180 -29.36 -28.51 -28.57
CA GLN A 180 -28.09 -28.39 -29.31
C GLN A 180 -27.16 -27.31 -28.74
N GLN A 181 -27.71 -26.24 -28.16
CA GLN A 181 -26.94 -25.16 -27.56
C GLN A 181 -26.23 -25.61 -26.28
N ALA A 182 -26.71 -26.66 -25.60
CA ALA A 182 -26.07 -27.22 -24.42
C ALA A 182 -24.68 -27.79 -24.73
N GLU A 183 -24.48 -28.36 -25.92
CA GLU A 183 -23.17 -28.84 -26.36
C GLU A 183 -22.19 -27.68 -26.61
N VAL A 184 -22.69 -26.58 -27.20
CA VAL A 184 -21.91 -25.36 -27.44
C VAL A 184 -21.44 -24.77 -26.11
N TYR A 185 -22.33 -24.66 -25.12
CA TYR A 185 -21.96 -24.20 -23.78
C TYR A 185 -20.98 -25.16 -23.10
N GLY A 186 -21.13 -26.48 -23.28
CA GLY A 186 -20.16 -27.47 -22.80
C GLY A 186 -18.74 -27.25 -23.35
N LYS A 187 -18.60 -26.96 -24.65
CA LYS A 187 -17.31 -26.63 -25.27
C LYS A 187 -16.72 -25.33 -24.74
N ALA A 188 -17.56 -24.30 -24.56
CA ALA A 188 -17.12 -23.02 -24.00
C ALA A 188 -16.62 -23.17 -22.55
N ILE A 189 -17.31 -23.96 -21.72
CA ILE A 189 -16.89 -24.26 -20.34
C ILE A 189 -15.51 -24.92 -20.35
N ALA A 190 -15.28 -25.92 -21.21
CA ALA A 190 -13.98 -26.59 -21.30
C ALA A 190 -12.86 -25.61 -21.68
N GLN A 191 -13.09 -24.75 -22.68
CA GLN A 191 -12.10 -23.75 -23.11
C GLN A 191 -11.77 -22.74 -22.00
N ILE A 192 -12.77 -22.24 -21.27
CA ILE A 192 -12.52 -21.30 -20.16
C ILE A 192 -11.83 -22.02 -19.00
N THR A 193 -12.16 -23.28 -18.74
CA THR A 193 -11.48 -24.09 -17.71
C THR A 193 -9.99 -24.26 -18.04
N ASP A 194 -9.64 -24.52 -19.30
CA ASP A 194 -8.25 -24.59 -19.74
C ASP A 194 -7.52 -23.25 -19.54
N LEU A 195 -8.20 -22.11 -19.82
CA LEU A 195 -7.64 -20.78 -19.55
C LEU A 195 -7.42 -20.53 -18.05
N VAL A 196 -8.35 -20.97 -17.19
CA VAL A 196 -8.19 -20.89 -15.73
C VAL A 196 -6.98 -21.69 -15.26
N ASN A 197 -6.82 -22.93 -15.76
CA ASN A 197 -5.68 -23.77 -15.41
C ASN A 197 -4.34 -23.12 -15.82
N ASN A 198 -4.28 -22.58 -17.04
CA ASN A 198 -3.09 -21.86 -17.51
C ASN A 198 -2.80 -20.61 -16.67
N ALA A 199 -3.83 -19.87 -16.26
CA ALA A 199 -3.69 -18.69 -15.40
C ALA A 199 -3.20 -19.05 -14.00
N GLU A 200 -3.70 -20.15 -13.41
CA GLU A 200 -3.22 -20.67 -12.12
C GLU A 200 -1.76 -21.16 -12.19
N GLU A 201 -1.36 -21.79 -13.29
CA GLU A 201 0.04 -22.18 -13.51
C GLU A 201 0.96 -20.94 -13.61
N LEU A 202 0.54 -19.92 -14.37
CA LEU A 202 1.27 -18.66 -14.48
C LEU A 202 1.39 -17.96 -13.12
N LYS A 203 0.29 -17.94 -12.34
CA LYS A 203 0.28 -17.43 -10.96
C LYS A 203 1.31 -18.16 -10.10
N LYS A 204 1.34 -19.49 -10.17
CA LYS A 204 2.29 -20.32 -9.40
C LYS A 204 3.74 -20.01 -9.75
N GLU A 205 4.08 -19.90 -11.03
CA GLU A 205 5.45 -19.56 -11.46
C GLU A 205 5.84 -18.14 -11.04
N CYS A 206 4.94 -17.17 -11.15
CA CYS A 206 5.17 -15.81 -10.68
C CYS A 206 5.42 -15.77 -9.15
N LEU A 207 4.59 -16.47 -8.37
CA LEU A 207 4.74 -16.56 -6.92
C LEU A 207 6.01 -17.31 -6.52
N LYS A 208 6.39 -18.36 -7.24
CA LYS A 208 7.67 -19.06 -7.04
C LYS A 208 8.84 -18.12 -7.24
N PHE A 209 8.87 -17.36 -8.33
CA PHE A 209 9.92 -16.35 -8.56
C PHE A 209 10.01 -15.32 -7.42
N VAL A 210 8.86 -14.80 -6.96
CA VAL A 210 8.81 -13.88 -5.81
C VAL A 210 9.38 -14.55 -4.55
N ARG A 211 8.99 -15.80 -4.29
CA ARG A 211 9.39 -16.57 -3.10
C ARG A 211 10.90 -16.78 -3.07
N GLU A 212 11.50 -17.22 -4.17
CA GLU A 212 12.94 -17.46 -4.26
C GLU A 212 13.75 -16.17 -4.01
N ASN A 213 13.29 -15.04 -4.53
CA ASN A 213 13.95 -13.75 -4.28
C ASN A 213 13.81 -13.32 -2.81
N LEU A 214 12.67 -13.56 -2.17
CA LEU A 214 12.49 -13.28 -0.74
C LEU A 214 13.36 -14.19 0.13
N ILE A 215 13.43 -15.49 -0.17
CA ILE A 215 14.30 -16.44 0.53
C ILE A 215 15.77 -16.01 0.37
N GLY A 216 16.21 -15.75 -0.86
CA GLY A 216 17.58 -15.30 -1.13
C GLY A 216 17.95 -14.02 -0.37
N ALA A 217 17.02 -13.08 -0.25
CA ALA A 217 17.22 -11.88 0.54
C ALA A 217 17.27 -12.14 2.06
N GLU A 218 16.51 -13.10 2.57
CA GLU A 218 16.55 -13.48 3.99
C GLU A 218 17.84 -14.22 4.33
N LEU A 219 18.29 -15.12 3.46
CA LEU A 219 19.57 -15.82 3.58
C LEU A 219 20.75 -14.84 3.51
N ALA A 220 20.71 -13.84 2.62
CA ALA A 220 21.77 -12.84 2.50
C ALA A 220 21.93 -11.94 3.74
N LYS A 221 20.92 -11.86 4.62
CA LYS A 221 21.04 -11.15 5.91
C LYS A 221 21.79 -11.97 6.96
N TYR A 222 21.84 -13.29 6.80
CA TYR A 222 22.45 -14.20 7.75
C TYR A 222 23.87 -14.54 7.31
N ASN A 223 24.87 -14.13 8.11
CA ASN A 223 26.26 -14.54 7.88
C ASN A 223 26.57 -15.78 8.74
N PRO A 224 26.70 -16.98 8.14
CA PRO A 224 27.05 -18.19 8.90
C PRO A 224 28.45 -18.11 9.51
N ASP A 225 29.34 -17.24 9.03
CA ASP A 225 30.69 -17.04 9.59
C ASP A 225 30.67 -16.28 10.93
N HIS A 226 29.49 -15.86 11.40
CA HIS A 226 29.27 -15.28 12.73
C HIS A 226 28.54 -16.23 13.67
N LEU A 227 28.49 -17.52 13.33
CA LEU A 227 28.08 -18.55 14.27
C LEU A 227 28.97 -18.44 15.52
N PRO A 228 28.38 -18.47 16.74
CA PRO A 228 29.17 -18.50 17.96
C PRO A 228 30.12 -19.70 17.89
N GLU A 229 31.42 -19.44 17.92
CA GLU A 229 32.43 -20.49 17.84
C GLU A 229 32.19 -21.53 18.94
N ILE A 230 32.64 -22.77 18.69
CA ILE A 230 32.64 -23.84 19.70
C ILE A 230 33.27 -23.35 21.02
N THR A 231 34.23 -22.43 20.94
CA THR A 231 34.86 -21.72 22.05
C THR A 231 33.86 -20.96 22.93
N GLN A 232 32.88 -20.26 22.36
CA GLN A 232 31.84 -19.56 23.12
C GLN A 232 30.86 -20.53 23.80
N LYS A 233 30.60 -21.69 23.17
CA LYS A 233 29.81 -22.77 23.79
C LYS A 233 30.53 -23.34 25.02
N ILE A 234 31.83 -23.60 24.90
CA ILE A 234 32.67 -24.07 26.02
C ILE A 234 32.70 -23.03 27.15
N GLU A 235 32.84 -21.75 26.82
CA GLU A 235 32.87 -20.68 27.83
C GLU A 235 31.52 -20.53 28.55
N PHE A 236 30.41 -20.69 27.83
CA PHE A 236 29.07 -20.66 28.42
C PHE A 236 28.81 -21.87 29.32
N GLU A 237 29.26 -23.06 28.91
CA GLU A 237 29.13 -24.30 29.67
C GLU A 237 29.99 -24.27 30.94
N ALA A 238 31.20 -23.73 30.87
CA ALA A 238 32.05 -23.48 32.03
C ALA A 238 31.43 -22.48 33.01
N LYS A 239 30.86 -21.37 32.51
CA LYS A 239 30.14 -20.39 33.35
C LYS A 239 28.90 -21.01 34.01
N TYR A 240 28.17 -21.84 33.27
CA TYR A 240 27.01 -22.56 33.81
C TYR A 240 27.42 -23.55 34.91
N GLN A 241 28.47 -24.34 34.70
CA GLN A 241 28.99 -25.25 35.74
C GLN A 241 29.47 -24.49 36.98
N ALA A 242 30.20 -23.40 36.82
CA ALA A 242 30.65 -22.58 37.95
C ALA A 242 29.49 -21.98 38.77
N ILE A 243 28.39 -21.59 38.11
CA ILE A 243 27.18 -21.12 38.80
C ILE A 243 26.47 -22.27 39.51
N LYS A 244 26.41 -23.45 38.88
CA LYS A 244 25.81 -24.65 39.47
C LYS A 244 26.57 -25.11 40.72
N GLU A 245 27.90 -25.15 40.67
CA GLU A 245 28.73 -25.48 41.83
C GLU A 245 28.52 -24.51 43.00
N LYS A 246 28.48 -23.20 42.72
CA LYS A 246 28.17 -22.19 43.76
C LYS A 246 26.79 -22.39 44.37
N TYR A 247 25.81 -22.77 43.56
CA TYR A 247 24.46 -23.05 44.04
C TYR A 247 24.41 -24.32 44.91
N ASP A 248 25.11 -25.38 44.50
CA ASP A 248 25.17 -26.63 45.26
C ASP A 248 25.90 -26.44 46.60
N LEU A 249 27.00 -25.66 46.64
CA LEU A 249 27.68 -25.28 47.88
C LEU A 249 26.75 -24.48 48.82
N LEU A 250 26.04 -23.48 48.29
CA LEU A 250 25.09 -22.71 49.09
C LEU A 250 23.96 -23.60 49.65
N ARG A 251 23.51 -24.57 48.86
CA ARG A 251 22.50 -25.55 49.29
C ARG A 251 23.02 -26.43 50.41
N GLU A 252 24.27 -26.86 50.35
CA GLU A 252 24.93 -27.63 51.41
C GLU A 252 25.12 -26.81 52.69
N GLU A 253 25.55 -25.55 52.59
CA GLU A 253 25.67 -24.63 53.72
C GLU A 253 24.34 -24.42 54.43
N VAL A 254 23.27 -24.17 53.67
CA VAL A 254 21.92 -24.03 54.21
C VAL A 254 21.47 -25.32 54.90
N LYS A 255 21.73 -26.48 54.29
CA LYS A 255 21.40 -27.79 54.88
C LYS A 255 22.14 -28.00 56.21
N ALA A 256 23.45 -27.73 56.25
CA ALA A 256 24.27 -27.84 57.44
C ALA A 256 23.81 -26.89 58.56
N TYR A 257 23.44 -25.65 58.22
CA TYR A 257 22.86 -24.70 59.17
C TYR A 257 21.57 -25.24 59.81
N PHE A 258 20.66 -25.82 59.01
CA PHE A 258 19.42 -26.40 59.53
C PHE A 258 19.66 -27.66 60.36
N GLU A 259 20.64 -28.49 60.01
CA GLU A 259 21.02 -29.68 60.79
C GLU A 259 21.63 -29.29 62.14
N LEU A 260 22.55 -28.30 62.17
CA LEU A 260 23.11 -27.75 63.40
C LEU A 260 22.03 -27.14 64.29
N ARG A 261 21.10 -26.36 63.70
CA ARG A 261 19.98 -25.76 64.43
C ARG A 261 19.07 -26.82 65.05
N LYS A 262 18.82 -27.94 64.35
CA LYS A 262 18.06 -29.06 64.91
C LYS A 262 18.82 -29.76 66.03
N ALA A 263 20.13 -29.97 65.88
CA ALA A 263 20.97 -30.58 66.91
C ALA A 263 21.09 -29.70 68.17
N SER A 264 21.07 -28.37 68.04
CA SER A 264 21.10 -27.43 69.17
C SER A 264 19.75 -27.25 69.90
N GLN A 265 18.69 -27.89 69.41
CA GLN A 265 17.36 -27.87 70.01
C GLN A 265 17.04 -29.15 70.80
N ILE A 266 18.03 -30.03 70.97
CA ILE A 266 18.04 -31.22 71.85
C ILE A 266 18.87 -30.88 73.08
#